data_AF-A0A1L9AUY5-F1
#
_entry.id   AF-A0A1L9AUY5-F1
#
_cell.length_a   1.000
_cell.length_b   1.000
_cell.length_c   1.000
_cell.angle_alpha   90.00
_cell.angle_beta   90.00
_cell.angle_gamma   90.00
#
_symmetry.space_group_name_H-M   'P 1'
#
loop_
_entity.id
_entity.type
_entity.pdbx_description
1 polymer ?
#
loop_
_entity_poly.entity_id
_entity_poly.type
_entity_poly.pdbx_seq_one_letter_code
_entity_poly.pdbx_strand_id
1 'polypeptide(L)'
;MSENAAPVSPAPDASHFSTAELLAALRALPYREAAFLLTRLTQGRSLEQSAAFYGISPESFSVHFLRAALGVTRAASLPCRPPENDAEEDVWARALTGALEQDTVGVPPALTETLALCRRMRALGQEVTGALQAAEREEENSPTRRREDLMRRLAVMALLGLTAWLYCNRPMEEPPKRSIPPPSHQR
;
A
#
# COMPACT_ATOMS: atom_id res chain seq x y z
N MET A 1 8.65 -53.93 -12.90
CA MET A 1 8.96 -52.50 -13.15
C MET A 1 7.90 -51.71 -12.43
N SER A 2 8.18 -51.27 -11.20
CA SER A 2 7.24 -50.50 -10.39
C SER A 2 7.48 -49.02 -10.64
N GLU A 3 6.54 -48.39 -11.34
CA GLU A 3 6.47 -46.93 -11.47
C GLU A 3 6.13 -46.34 -10.09
N ASN A 4 7.13 -45.74 -9.44
CA ASN A 4 6.95 -44.82 -8.33
C ASN A 4 6.29 -43.55 -8.88
N ALA A 5 4.96 -43.54 -8.96
CA ALA A 5 4.21 -42.31 -9.15
C ALA A 5 4.38 -41.47 -7.86
N ALA A 6 5.18 -40.41 -7.95
CA ALA A 6 5.27 -39.41 -6.89
C ALA A 6 3.84 -38.90 -6.58
N PRO A 7 3.50 -38.65 -5.30
CA PRO A 7 2.22 -38.06 -4.96
C PRO A 7 2.09 -36.72 -5.66
N VAL A 8 1.18 -36.63 -6.63
CA VAL A 8 0.80 -35.38 -7.27
C VAL A 8 0.13 -34.56 -6.18
N SER A 9 0.84 -33.58 -5.63
CA SER A 9 0.24 -32.60 -4.72
C SER A 9 -1.00 -32.01 -5.42
N PRO A 10 -2.15 -31.93 -4.74
CA PRO A 10 -3.35 -31.35 -5.32
C PRO A 10 -3.02 -29.93 -5.81
N ALA A 11 -3.59 -29.55 -6.96
CA ALA A 11 -3.47 -28.19 -7.46
C ALA A 11 -3.91 -27.20 -6.36
N PRO A 12 -3.18 -26.11 -6.16
CA PRO A 12 -3.54 -25.11 -5.16
C PRO A 12 -4.93 -24.56 -5.48
N ASP A 13 -5.85 -24.70 -4.52
CA ASP A 13 -7.22 -24.22 -4.63
C ASP A 13 -7.33 -22.82 -4.02
N ALA A 14 -7.64 -21.83 -4.86
CA ALA A 14 -7.78 -20.43 -4.46
C ALA A 14 -8.78 -20.20 -3.31
N SER A 15 -9.76 -21.10 -3.13
CA SER A 15 -10.79 -20.99 -2.08
C SER A 15 -10.27 -21.29 -0.67
N HIS A 16 -9.13 -22.00 -0.56
CA HIS A 16 -8.57 -22.46 0.71
C HIS A 16 -7.45 -21.57 1.27
N PHE A 17 -7.10 -20.48 0.58
CA PHE A 17 -6.05 -19.56 1.04
C PHE A 17 -6.37 -19.00 2.44
N SER A 18 -5.37 -19.08 3.31
CA SER A 18 -5.38 -18.49 4.64
C SER A 18 -5.09 -16.98 4.57
N THR A 19 -5.46 -16.25 5.63
CA THR A 19 -5.18 -14.82 5.74
C THR A 19 -3.68 -14.51 5.63
N ALA A 20 -2.82 -15.37 6.18
CA ALA A 20 -1.37 -15.20 6.13
C ALA A 20 -0.81 -15.34 4.69
N GLU A 21 -1.30 -16.31 3.93
CA GLU A 21 -0.89 -16.52 2.53
C GLU A 21 -1.35 -15.37 1.64
N LEU A 22 -2.57 -14.87 1.86
CA LEU A 22 -3.08 -13.68 1.15
C LEU A 22 -2.25 -12.43 1.45
N LEU A 23 -1.84 -12.23 2.71
CA LEU A 23 -0.98 -11.11 3.10
C LEU A 23 0.42 -11.24 2.49
N ALA A 24 0.98 -12.44 2.45
CA ALA A 24 2.27 -12.70 1.81
C ALA A 24 2.21 -12.39 0.31
N ALA A 25 1.15 -12.84 -0.36
CA ALA A 25 0.92 -12.56 -1.77
C ALA A 25 0.75 -11.05 -2.01
N LEU A 26 -0.06 -10.35 -1.20
CA LEU A 26 -0.26 -8.89 -1.27
C LEU A 26 1.05 -8.10 -1.08
N ARG A 27 1.90 -8.52 -0.14
CA ARG A 27 3.20 -7.87 0.12
C ARG A 27 4.21 -8.06 -1.01
N ALA A 28 4.02 -9.07 -1.86
CA ALA A 28 4.87 -9.28 -3.03
C ALA A 28 4.51 -8.35 -4.20
N LEU A 29 3.36 -7.67 -4.17
CA LEU A 29 2.97 -6.71 -5.21
C LEU A 29 3.58 -5.32 -4.99
N PRO A 30 3.72 -4.53 -6.07
CA PRO A 30 3.90 -3.10 -5.96
C PRO A 30 2.78 -2.47 -5.13
N TYR A 31 3.13 -1.50 -4.28
CA TYR A 31 2.18 -0.82 -3.38
C TYR A 31 0.93 -0.31 -4.09
N ARG A 32 1.08 0.27 -5.28
CA ARG A 32 -0.04 0.82 -6.06
C ARG A 32 -1.04 -0.27 -6.49
N GLU A 33 -0.56 -1.45 -6.87
CA GLU A 33 -1.42 -2.56 -7.29
C GLU A 33 -2.16 -3.16 -6.09
N ALA A 34 -1.44 -3.37 -4.99
CA ALA A 34 -2.04 -3.81 -3.73
C ALA A 34 -3.12 -2.84 -3.24
N ALA A 35 -2.91 -1.53 -3.39
CA ALA A 35 -3.88 -0.51 -2.99
C ALA A 35 -5.23 -0.65 -3.74
N PHE A 36 -5.21 -0.89 -5.06
CA PHE A 36 -6.44 -1.11 -5.84
C PHE A 36 -7.23 -2.31 -5.33
N LEU A 37 -6.54 -3.42 -5.04
CA LEU A 37 -7.16 -4.62 -4.47
C LEU A 37 -7.77 -4.35 -3.10
N LEU A 38 -7.03 -3.71 -2.21
CA LEU A 38 -7.50 -3.39 -0.86
C LEU A 38 -8.72 -2.47 -0.88
N THR A 39 -8.67 -1.37 -1.65
CA THR A 39 -9.79 -0.42 -1.73
C THR A 39 -11.08 -1.07 -2.21
N ARG A 40 -11.01 -1.99 -3.17
CA ARG A 40 -12.20 -2.64 -3.73
C ARG A 40 -12.66 -3.87 -2.95
N LEU A 41 -11.73 -4.70 -2.48
CA LEU A 41 -12.05 -6.00 -1.89
C LEU A 41 -12.24 -5.94 -0.38
N THR A 42 -11.47 -5.12 0.34
CA THR A 42 -11.55 -5.08 1.81
C THR A 42 -12.48 -3.99 2.33
N GLN A 43 -12.57 -2.85 1.64
CA GLN A 43 -13.44 -1.75 2.05
C GLN A 43 -14.87 -1.86 1.50
N GLY A 44 -15.17 -2.87 0.67
CA GLY A 44 -16.50 -3.15 0.15
C GLY A 44 -17.11 -2.06 -0.74
N ARG A 45 -16.30 -1.09 -1.22
CA ARG A 45 -16.76 0.00 -2.09
C ARG A 45 -17.22 -0.50 -3.44
N SER A 46 -18.19 0.15 -4.08
CA SER A 46 -18.58 -0.13 -5.46
C SER A 46 -17.45 0.15 -6.47
N LEU A 47 -17.61 -0.25 -7.73
CA LEU A 47 -16.65 0.06 -8.80
C LEU A 47 -16.51 1.59 -8.95
N GLU A 48 -17.65 2.28 -9.02
CA GLU A 48 -17.73 3.74 -9.20
C GLU A 48 -17.09 4.48 -8.02
N GLN A 49 -17.38 4.04 -6.80
CA GLN A 49 -16.79 4.63 -5.59
C GLN A 49 -15.27 4.43 -5.54
N SER A 50 -14.79 3.27 -5.98
CA SER A 50 -13.37 2.97 -6.02
C SER A 50 -12.68 3.80 -7.10
N ALA A 51 -13.26 3.91 -8.30
CA ALA A 51 -12.73 4.74 -9.38
C ALA A 51 -12.70 6.23 -8.99
N ALA A 52 -13.78 6.73 -8.39
CA ALA A 52 -13.87 8.11 -7.91
C ALA A 52 -12.81 8.43 -6.84
N PHE A 53 -12.50 7.48 -5.94
CA PHE A 53 -11.46 7.66 -4.93
C PHE A 53 -10.07 7.92 -5.53
N TYR A 54 -9.78 7.32 -6.68
CA TYR A 54 -8.52 7.52 -7.40
C TYR A 54 -8.58 8.62 -8.47
N GLY A 55 -9.75 9.23 -8.69
CA GLY A 55 -9.94 10.26 -9.72
C GLY A 55 -9.77 9.73 -11.15
N ILE A 56 -10.10 8.46 -11.39
CA ILE A 56 -10.01 7.81 -12.71
C ILE A 56 -11.38 7.29 -13.18
N SER A 57 -11.48 6.94 -14.46
CA SER A 57 -12.71 6.36 -15.00
C SER A 57 -12.94 4.92 -14.47
N PRO A 58 -14.19 4.45 -14.36
CA PRO A 58 -14.50 3.07 -13.96
C PRO A 58 -13.85 2.01 -14.85
N GLU A 59 -13.73 2.27 -16.15
CA GLU A 59 -13.09 1.38 -17.12
C GLU A 59 -11.59 1.29 -16.85
N SER A 60 -10.93 2.45 -16.65
CA SER A 60 -9.51 2.51 -16.30
C SER A 60 -9.23 1.82 -14.97
N PHE A 61 -10.12 2.02 -13.98
CA PHE A 61 -10.04 1.31 -12.71
C PHE A 61 -10.14 -0.20 -12.91
N SER A 62 -11.08 -0.67 -13.74
CA SER A 62 -11.29 -2.10 -14.01
C SER A 62 -10.04 -2.75 -14.59
N VAL A 63 -9.34 -2.08 -15.51
CA VAL A 63 -8.08 -2.58 -16.09
C VAL A 63 -6.97 -2.63 -15.04
N HIS A 64 -6.78 -1.56 -14.26
CA HIS A 64 -5.79 -1.56 -13.18
C HIS A 64 -6.09 -2.63 -12.13
N PHE A 65 -7.36 -2.82 -11.80
CA PHE A 65 -7.82 -3.85 -10.89
C PHE A 65 -7.55 -5.25 -11.44
N LEU A 66 -7.83 -5.51 -12.72
CA LEU A 66 -7.50 -6.78 -13.37
C LEU A 66 -6.00 -7.08 -13.30
N ARG A 67 -5.15 -6.11 -13.67
CA ARG A 67 -3.69 -6.28 -13.64
C ARG A 67 -3.20 -6.62 -12.24
N ALA A 68 -3.70 -5.92 -11.23
CA ALA A 68 -3.38 -6.19 -9.83
C ALA A 68 -3.90 -7.58 -9.39
N ALA A 69 -5.10 -7.98 -9.81
CA ALA A 69 -5.69 -9.28 -9.52
C ALA A 69 -4.86 -10.42 -10.12
N LEU A 70 -4.46 -10.30 -11.38
CA LEU A 70 -3.55 -11.25 -12.02
C LEU A 70 -2.17 -11.27 -11.34
N GLY A 71 -1.69 -10.11 -10.90
CA GLY A 71 -0.44 -9.98 -10.14
C GLY A 71 -0.48 -10.77 -8.84
N VAL A 72 -1.57 -10.66 -8.06
CA VAL A 72 -1.70 -11.38 -6.79
C VAL A 72 -1.93 -12.88 -7.03
N THR A 73 -2.67 -13.28 -8.06
CA THR A 73 -2.80 -14.69 -8.46
C THR A 73 -1.44 -15.29 -8.78
N ARG A 74 -0.59 -14.56 -9.52
CA ARG A 74 0.78 -15.01 -9.83
C ARG A 74 1.66 -15.08 -8.58
N ALA A 75 1.57 -14.09 -7.69
CA ALA A 75 2.30 -14.09 -6.42
C ALA A 75 1.88 -15.26 -5.51
N ALA A 76 0.61 -15.65 -5.58
CA ALA A 76 0.05 -16.82 -4.91
C ALA A 76 0.41 -18.16 -5.59
N SER A 77 1.23 -18.15 -6.65
CA SER A 77 1.59 -19.33 -7.45
C SER A 77 0.40 -20.09 -8.04
N LEU A 78 -0.70 -19.38 -8.28
CA LEU A 78 -1.90 -19.92 -8.91
C LEU A 78 -1.80 -19.83 -10.44
N PRO A 79 -2.46 -20.75 -11.18
CA PRO A 79 -2.54 -20.70 -12.63
C PRO A 79 -3.10 -19.35 -13.11
N CYS A 80 -2.31 -18.62 -13.89
CA CYS A 80 -2.65 -17.30 -14.38
C CYS A 80 -2.04 -17.06 -15.76
N ARG A 81 -2.90 -16.84 -16.76
CA ARG A 81 -2.48 -16.43 -18.11
C ARG A 81 -2.59 -14.90 -18.25
N PRO A 82 -1.61 -14.20 -18.81
CA PRO A 82 -1.79 -12.78 -19.17
C PRO A 82 -2.70 -12.66 -20.41
N PRO A 83 -3.46 -11.55 -20.57
CA PRO A 83 -4.21 -11.29 -21.79
C PRO A 83 -3.27 -11.17 -23.00
N GLU A 84 -3.74 -11.55 -24.20
CA GLU A 84 -2.95 -11.53 -25.44
C GLU A 84 -2.85 -10.12 -26.03
N ASN A 85 -3.87 -9.29 -25.82
CA ASN A 85 -3.98 -7.94 -26.37
C ASN A 85 -4.87 -7.06 -25.50
N ASP A 86 -4.84 -5.75 -25.75
CA ASP A 86 -5.58 -4.74 -25.00
C ASP A 86 -7.10 -4.96 -25.06
N ALA A 87 -7.63 -5.42 -26.20
CA ALA A 87 -9.05 -5.68 -26.34
C ALA A 87 -9.52 -6.85 -25.46
N GLU A 88 -8.72 -7.90 -25.36
CA GLU A 88 -8.96 -9.00 -24.43
C GLU A 88 -8.86 -8.53 -22.98
N GLU A 89 -7.86 -7.71 -22.67
CA GLU A 89 -7.70 -7.12 -21.34
C GLU A 89 -8.95 -6.33 -20.91
N ASP A 90 -9.51 -5.50 -21.79
CA ASP A 90 -10.73 -4.73 -21.52
C ASP A 90 -11.96 -5.62 -21.31
N VAL A 91 -12.07 -6.74 -22.02
CA VAL A 91 -13.15 -7.71 -21.84
C VAL A 91 -12.99 -8.44 -20.51
N TRP A 92 -11.78 -8.88 -20.19
CA TRP A 92 -11.44 -9.56 -18.95
C TRP A 92 -11.65 -8.66 -17.74
N ALA A 93 -11.31 -7.39 -17.85
CA ALA A 93 -11.46 -6.40 -16.79
C ALA A 93 -12.94 -6.23 -16.42
N ARG A 94 -13.80 -6.08 -17.43
CA ARG A 94 -15.26 -5.99 -17.26
C ARG A 94 -15.87 -7.30 -16.75
N ALA A 95 -15.41 -8.44 -17.24
CA ALA A 95 -15.88 -9.74 -16.78
C ALA A 95 -15.55 -9.98 -15.30
N LEU A 96 -14.33 -9.65 -14.88
CA LEU A 96 -13.90 -9.80 -13.50
C LEU A 96 -14.66 -8.87 -12.55
N THR A 97 -14.80 -7.58 -12.90
CA THR A 97 -15.54 -6.63 -12.06
C THR A 97 -17.02 -6.96 -12.00
N GLY A 98 -17.62 -7.33 -13.14
CA GLY A 98 -19.00 -7.79 -13.23
C GLY A 98 -19.28 -9.03 -12.38
N ALA A 99 -18.43 -10.06 -12.47
CA ALA A 99 -18.59 -11.30 -11.70
C ALA A 99 -18.35 -11.15 -10.19
N LEU A 100 -17.70 -10.07 -9.77
CA LEU A 100 -17.58 -9.68 -8.37
C LEU A 100 -18.82 -8.95 -7.87
N GLU A 101 -19.59 -8.29 -8.71
CA GLU A 101 -20.84 -7.60 -8.31
C GLU A 101 -22.06 -8.50 -8.43
N GLN A 102 -22.11 -9.28 -9.51
CA GLN A 102 -23.20 -10.16 -9.86
C GLN A 102 -22.62 -11.56 -10.01
N ASP A 103 -22.91 -12.43 -9.05
CA ASP A 103 -22.40 -13.81 -8.96
C ASP A 103 -22.80 -14.70 -10.16
N THR A 104 -23.55 -14.14 -11.11
CA THR A 104 -24.13 -14.80 -12.28
C THR A 104 -23.39 -14.52 -13.59
N VAL A 105 -22.41 -13.61 -13.62
CA VAL A 105 -21.67 -13.28 -14.85
C VAL A 105 -20.63 -14.37 -15.11
N GLY A 106 -20.71 -15.02 -16.27
CA GLY A 106 -19.73 -16.01 -16.71
C GLY A 106 -18.36 -15.36 -16.89
N VAL A 107 -17.34 -16.00 -16.32
CA VAL A 107 -15.95 -15.53 -16.38
C VAL A 107 -15.13 -16.45 -17.29
N PRO A 108 -14.20 -15.93 -18.11
CA PRO A 108 -13.26 -16.75 -18.86
C PRO A 108 -12.53 -17.75 -17.96
N PRO A 109 -12.27 -18.99 -18.43
CA PRO A 109 -11.62 -20.02 -17.62
C PRO A 109 -10.22 -19.62 -17.14
N ALA A 110 -9.54 -18.72 -17.87
CA ALA A 110 -8.25 -18.18 -17.46
C ALA A 110 -8.30 -17.29 -16.20
N LEU A 111 -9.49 -16.84 -15.79
CA LEU A 111 -9.70 -15.97 -14.64
C LEU A 111 -10.38 -16.68 -13.46
N THR A 112 -10.69 -17.97 -13.57
CA THR A 112 -11.42 -18.71 -12.53
C THR A 112 -10.71 -18.67 -11.18
N GLU A 113 -9.41 -18.96 -11.15
CA GLU A 113 -8.59 -18.89 -9.93
C GLU A 113 -8.48 -17.46 -9.40
N THR A 114 -8.31 -16.48 -10.30
CA THR A 114 -8.25 -15.06 -9.94
C THR A 114 -9.55 -14.57 -9.31
N LEU A 115 -10.70 -14.99 -9.84
CA LEU A 115 -12.01 -14.65 -9.28
C LEU A 115 -12.20 -15.30 -7.91
N ALA A 116 -11.85 -16.59 -7.78
CA ALA A 116 -11.94 -17.32 -6.52
C ALA A 116 -11.07 -16.67 -5.44
N LEU A 117 -9.84 -16.28 -5.78
CA LEU A 117 -8.93 -15.57 -4.89
C LEU A 117 -9.49 -14.20 -4.48
N CYS A 118 -10.00 -13.41 -5.42
CA CYS A 118 -10.63 -12.11 -5.13
C CYS A 118 -11.85 -12.25 -4.20
N ARG A 119 -12.68 -13.29 -4.39
CA ARG A 119 -13.82 -13.60 -3.52
C ARG A 119 -13.37 -14.00 -2.12
N ARG A 120 -12.33 -14.83 -2.04
CA ARG A 120 -11.72 -15.24 -0.76
C ARG A 120 -11.17 -14.03 0.00
N MET A 121 -10.46 -13.14 -0.69
CA MET A 121 -9.97 -11.88 -0.11
C MET A 121 -11.09 -10.99 0.38
N ARG A 122 -12.21 -10.89 -0.37
CA ARG A 122 -13.38 -10.12 0.07
C ARG A 122 -14.04 -10.74 1.30
N ALA A 123 -14.17 -12.06 1.35
CA ALA A 123 -14.72 -12.77 2.51
C ALA A 123 -13.85 -12.56 3.76
N LEU A 124 -12.53 -12.54 3.61
CA LEU A 124 -11.57 -12.27 4.69
C LEU A 124 -11.25 -10.78 4.86
N GLY A 125 -11.97 -9.87 4.19
CA GLY A 125 -11.55 -8.48 4.03
C GLY A 125 -11.34 -7.71 5.33
N GLN A 126 -12.17 -7.96 6.35
CA GLN A 126 -12.00 -7.33 7.66
C GLN A 126 -10.78 -7.89 8.42
N GLU A 127 -10.53 -9.19 8.32
CA GLU A 127 -9.37 -9.82 8.95
C GLU A 127 -8.06 -9.40 8.29
N VAL A 128 -8.02 -9.33 6.95
CA VAL A 128 -6.88 -8.84 6.18
C VAL A 128 -6.58 -7.38 6.51
N THR A 129 -7.60 -6.53 6.60
CA THR A 129 -7.42 -5.12 6.99
C THR A 129 -6.93 -4.99 8.43
N GLY A 130 -7.50 -5.77 9.36
CA GLY A 130 -7.06 -5.79 10.76
C GLY A 130 -5.61 -6.26 10.90
N ALA A 131 -5.21 -7.28 10.16
CA ALA A 131 -3.85 -7.80 10.17
C ALA A 131 -2.83 -6.83 9.53
N LEU A 132 -3.21 -6.13 8.45
CA LEU A 132 -2.38 -5.05 7.88
C LEU A 132 -2.18 -3.91 8.87
N GLN A 133 -3.26 -3.44 9.50
CA GLN A 133 -3.19 -2.39 10.53
C GLN A 133 -2.40 -2.83 11.76
N ALA A 134 -2.50 -4.10 12.16
CA ALA A 134 -1.70 -4.65 13.24
C ALA A 134 -0.22 -4.67 12.88
N ALA A 135 0.14 -5.09 11.67
CA ALA A 135 1.52 -5.07 11.17
C ALA A 135 2.08 -3.64 11.10
N GLU A 136 1.31 -2.67 10.60
CA GLU A 136 1.69 -1.26 10.61
C GLU A 136 1.94 -0.74 12.04
N ARG A 137 1.06 -1.07 12.99
CA ARG A 137 1.24 -0.71 14.41
C ARG A 137 2.47 -1.37 15.03
N GLU A 138 2.82 -2.57 14.60
CA GLU A 138 3.98 -3.31 15.10
C GLU A 138 5.29 -2.71 14.56
N GLU A 139 5.29 -2.25 13.30
CA GLU A 139 6.39 -1.47 12.71
C GLU A 139 6.54 -0.10 13.39
N GLU A 140 5.42 0.58 13.68
CA GLU A 140 5.41 1.84 14.44
C GLU A 140 5.91 1.66 15.88
N ASN A 141 5.65 0.50 16.49
CA ASN A 141 6.14 0.16 17.82
C ASN A 141 7.54 -0.46 17.83
N SER A 142 8.21 -0.54 16.67
CA SER A 142 9.53 -1.16 16.60
C SER A 142 10.55 -0.45 17.52
N PRO A 143 11.35 -1.20 18.28
CA PRO A 143 12.29 -0.64 19.26
C PRO A 143 13.39 0.22 18.62
N THR A 144 13.65 0.05 17.32
CA THR A 144 14.57 0.85 16.52
C THR A 144 14.08 2.29 16.36
N ARG A 145 12.82 2.50 15.94
CA ARG A 145 12.22 3.84 15.84
C ARG A 145 12.16 4.55 17.20
N ARG A 146 11.85 3.83 18.27
CA ARG A 146 11.86 4.40 19.64
C ARG A 146 13.25 4.90 20.04
N ARG A 147 14.32 4.19 19.66
CA ARG A 147 15.70 4.64 19.90
C ARG A 147 16.04 5.87 19.07
N GLU A 148 15.64 5.91 17.80
CA GLU A 148 15.85 7.07 16.92
C GLU A 148 15.12 8.31 17.42
N ASP A 149 13.87 8.18 17.83
CA ASP A 149 13.09 9.29 18.40
C ASP A 149 13.67 9.78 19.72
N LEU A 150 14.17 8.87 20.56
CA LEU A 150 14.81 9.23 21.82
C LEU A 150 16.15 9.95 21.58
N MET A 151 16.95 9.50 20.61
CA MET A 151 18.17 10.21 20.20
C MET A 151 17.85 11.57 19.59
N ARG A 152 16.83 11.67 18.74
CA ARG A 152 16.39 12.94 18.14
C ARG A 152 15.94 13.92 19.23
N ARG A 153 15.14 13.47 20.20
CA ARG A 153 14.72 14.29 21.35
C ARG A 153 15.90 14.74 22.20
N LEU A 154 16.86 13.86 22.47
CA LEU A 154 18.08 14.22 23.21
C LEU A 154 18.92 15.25 22.46
N ALA A 155 19.07 15.09 21.14
CA ALA A 155 19.79 16.06 20.31
C ALA A 155 19.13 17.44 20.31
N VAL A 156 17.80 17.49 20.21
CA VAL A 156 17.04 18.75 20.29
C VAL A 156 17.19 19.40 21.66
N MET A 157 17.09 18.63 22.75
CA MET A 157 17.26 19.15 24.11
C MET A 157 18.70 19.63 24.36
N ALA A 158 19.70 18.93 23.84
CA ALA A 158 21.09 19.37 23.91
C ALA A 158 21.31 20.67 23.16
N LEU A 159 20.74 20.81 21.95
CA LEU A 159 20.83 22.04 21.17
C LEU A 159 20.16 23.22 21.91
N LEU A 160 18.96 23.01 22.45
CA LEU A 160 18.24 24.01 23.25
C LEU A 160 18.98 24.39 24.54
N GLY A 161 19.55 23.40 25.22
CA GLY A 161 20.37 23.64 26.40
C GLY A 161 21.62 24.46 26.06
N LEU A 162 22.27 24.15 24.93
CA LEU A 162 23.46 24.87 24.47
C LEU A 162 23.13 26.30 24.03
N THR A 163 22.01 26.52 23.33
CA THR A 163 21.57 27.86 22.95
C THR A 163 21.14 28.69 24.15
N ALA A 164 20.42 28.10 25.10
CA ALA A 164 20.06 28.77 26.37
C ALA A 164 21.32 29.10 27.19
N TRP A 165 22.27 28.18 27.27
CA TRP A 165 23.54 28.40 27.96
C TRP A 165 24.36 29.50 27.29
N LEU A 166 24.47 29.52 25.95
CA LEU A 166 25.13 30.59 25.20
C LEU A 166 24.44 31.94 25.38
N TYR A 167 23.10 31.96 25.49
CA TYR A 167 22.35 33.18 25.74
C TYR A 167 22.63 33.72 27.15
N CYS A 168 22.64 32.86 28.17
CA CYS A 168 22.90 33.24 29.55
C CYS A 168 24.37 33.62 29.81
N ASN A 169 25.32 32.98 29.13
CA ASN A 169 26.75 33.25 29.27
C ASN A 169 27.30 34.24 28.23
N ARG A 170 26.45 34.88 27.43
CA ARG A 170 26.90 35.94 26.53
C ARG A 170 27.30 37.15 27.38
N PRO A 171 28.58 37.59 27.38
CA PRO A 171 28.91 38.88 27.95
C PRO A 171 28.15 39.93 27.16
N MET A 172 27.47 40.82 27.89
CA MET A 172 26.60 41.86 27.36
C MET A 172 27.41 42.76 26.40
N GLU A 173 27.33 42.48 25.09
CA GLU A 173 27.92 43.35 24.08
C GLU A 173 27.16 44.68 24.14
N GLU A 174 27.90 45.75 24.50
CA GLU A 174 27.39 47.11 24.57
C GLU A 174 26.67 47.48 23.25
N PRO A 175 25.52 48.15 23.32
CA PRO A 175 24.76 48.50 22.13
C PRO A 175 25.60 49.37 21.19
N PRO A 176 25.53 49.16 19.86
CA PRO A 176 26.35 49.91 18.92
C PRO A 176 26.06 51.41 19.05
N LYS A 177 27.09 52.18 19.40
CA LYS A 177 27.07 53.65 19.43
C LYS A 177 26.61 54.14 18.05
N ARG A 178 25.38 54.66 17.97
CA ARG A 178 24.88 55.38 16.80
C ARG A 178 25.86 56.49 16.46
N SER A 179 26.57 56.35 15.35
CA SER A 179 27.35 57.43 14.75
C SER A 179 26.40 58.54 14.32
N ILE A 180 26.42 59.65 15.05
CA ILE A 180 25.69 60.88 14.70
C ILE A 180 26.34 61.43 13.42
N PRO A 181 25.60 61.65 12.32
CA PRO A 181 26.16 62.27 11.13
C PRO A 181 26.50 63.75 11.40
N PRO A 182 27.61 64.29 10.86
CA PRO A 182 28.02 65.66 11.12
C PRO A 182 27.05 66.66 10.47
N PRO A 183 26.87 67.86 11.06
CA PRO A 183 25.96 68.86 10.55
C PRO A 183 26.44 69.41 9.20
N SER A 184 25.56 69.39 8.21
CA SER A 184 25.76 70.03 6.92
C SER A 184 25.82 71.55 7.11
N HIS A 185 27.00 72.15 6.93
CA HIS A 185 27.11 73.59 6.75
C HIS A 185 26.50 73.99 5.41
N GLN A 186 25.32 74.61 5.46
CA GLN A 186 24.77 75.38 4.34
C GLN A 186 25.65 76.63 4.11
N ARG A 187 26.08 76.81 2.86
CA ARG A 187 26.36 78.12 2.26
C ARG A 187 26.05 78.07 0.78
#